data_AF-A0A3D0ZYJ1-F1
#
_entry.id   AF-A0A3D0ZYJ1-F1
#
_cell.length_a   1.000
_cell.length_b   1.000
_cell.length_c   1.000
_cell.angle_alpha   90.00
_cell.angle_beta   90.00
_cell.angle_gamma   90.00
#
_symmetry.space_group_name_H-M   'P 1'
#
loop_
_entity.id
_entity.type
_entity.pdbx_description
1 polymer ?
#
loop_
_entity_poly.entity_id
_entity_poly.type
_entity_poly.pdbx_seq_one_letter_code
_entity_poly.pdbx_strand_id
1 'polypeptide(L)'
;PVTETILSPYNLMTILATVVVVAFTTSRLAPDNKDVEEIEEKSLSVSGEIPKSSDLEMRPGFASAFEHARWPTTTMGLLLFGYVGYWFFTRGAQLELNIVNWTFLGLCLLLTKNASNLIDVMMRAGRAVIPTLLQYPLYGGIMGLMIGTGVVTMMAGYFAEIGSAETLPLIAFFSGGLINLFIPSGGAQWAVQGPAFLEAAKLLGTDPSLIVLGVAYGDQWTNIIHPFVVIPLLIMTGLKANKVLSYSFIVFLIATLPLAGGLLIASYTMH
;
A
#
# COMPACT_ATOMS: atom_id res chain seq x y z
N PRO A 1 -13.79 5.43 12.04
CA PRO A 1 -12.59 4.70 11.60
C PRO A 1 -11.59 5.54 10.78
N VAL A 2 -11.90 5.96 9.55
CA VAL A 2 -10.93 6.68 8.69
C VAL A 2 -10.55 8.04 9.28
N THR A 3 -11.51 8.76 9.86
CA THR A 3 -11.28 10.02 10.59
C THR A 3 -10.48 9.85 11.87
N GLU A 4 -10.56 8.68 12.51
CA GLU A 4 -9.84 8.34 13.75
C GLU A 4 -8.43 7.81 13.46
N THR A 5 -8.16 7.38 12.23
CA THR A 5 -6.89 6.81 11.78
C THR A 5 -6.23 7.70 10.72
N ILE A 6 -6.53 7.48 9.44
CA ILE A 6 -5.88 8.11 8.28
C ILE A 6 -6.03 9.63 8.27
N LEU A 7 -7.20 10.16 8.59
CA LEU A 7 -7.46 11.61 8.57
C LEU A 7 -7.36 12.24 9.96
N SER A 8 -6.85 11.50 10.95
CA SER A 8 -6.68 12.05 12.28
C SER A 8 -5.60 13.15 12.28
N PRO A 9 -5.75 14.21 13.10
CA PRO A 9 -4.78 15.31 13.14
C PRO A 9 -3.35 14.84 13.45
N TYR A 10 -3.19 13.90 14.39
CA TYR A 10 -1.87 13.37 14.75
C TYR A 10 -1.24 12.57 13.61
N ASN A 11 -2.01 11.77 12.87
CA ASN A 11 -1.50 11.05 11.70
C ASN A 11 -1.07 12.02 10.61
N LEU A 12 -1.88 13.05 10.31
CA LEU A 12 -1.53 14.08 9.32
C LEU A 12 -0.28 14.86 9.72
N MET A 13 -0.13 15.21 11.00
CA MET A 13 1.09 15.85 11.51
C MET A 13 2.29 14.92 11.42
N THR A 14 2.13 13.63 11.72
CA THR A 14 3.20 12.63 11.63
C THR A 14 3.64 12.43 10.18
N ILE A 15 2.70 12.36 9.24
CA ILE A 15 2.98 12.31 7.80
C ILE A 15 3.75 13.57 7.37
N LEU A 16 3.27 14.75 7.74
CA LEU A 16 3.93 16.01 7.39
C LEU A 16 5.35 16.08 7.96
N ALA A 17 5.54 15.71 9.23
CA ALA A 17 6.84 15.65 9.87
C ALA A 17 7.77 14.68 9.15
N THR A 18 7.27 13.49 8.78
CA THR A 18 8.03 12.49 8.03
C THR A 18 8.46 13.03 6.67
N VAL A 19 7.53 13.63 5.91
CA VAL A 19 7.83 14.23 4.60
C VAL A 19 8.87 15.33 4.72
N VAL A 20 8.73 16.24 5.69
CA VAL A 20 9.70 17.33 5.90
C VAL A 20 11.08 16.79 6.23
N VAL A 21 11.17 15.84 7.18
CA VAL A 21 12.44 15.26 7.63
C VAL A 21 13.10 14.47 6.51
N VAL A 22 12.34 13.66 5.76
CA VAL A 22 12.85 12.90 4.61
C VAL A 22 13.30 13.85 3.51
N ALA A 23 12.47 14.81 3.08
CA ALA A 23 12.80 15.75 2.02
C ALA A 23 14.05 16.59 2.35
N PHE A 24 14.15 17.06 3.60
CA PHE A 24 15.32 17.77 4.09
C PHE A 24 16.57 16.88 4.01
N THR A 25 16.48 15.64 4.49
CA THR A 25 17.60 14.70 4.45
C THR A 25 18.04 14.40 3.02
N THR A 26 17.09 14.06 2.12
CA THR A 26 17.40 13.74 0.74
C THR A 26 17.99 14.95 -0.01
N SER A 27 17.58 16.17 0.33
CA SER A 27 18.20 17.38 -0.24
C SER A 27 19.67 17.54 0.13
N ARG A 28 20.09 17.00 1.27
CA ARG A 28 21.49 17.01 1.74
C ARG A 28 22.30 15.82 1.26
N LEU A 29 21.64 14.76 0.81
CA LEU A 29 22.25 13.59 0.20
C LEU A 29 22.43 13.74 -1.32
N ALA A 30 21.87 14.79 -1.92
CA ALA A 30 22.02 15.04 -3.35
C ALA A 30 23.50 15.14 -3.73
N PRO A 31 24.00 14.33 -4.69
CA PRO A 31 25.38 14.41 -5.14
C PRO A 31 25.64 15.75 -5.85
N ASP A 32 26.89 16.20 -5.83
CA ASP A 32 27.32 17.33 -6.64
C ASP A 32 27.05 17.06 -8.13
N ASN A 33 26.73 18.09 -8.92
CA ASN A 33 26.43 17.95 -10.36
C ASN A 33 27.53 17.21 -11.15
N LYS A 34 28.78 17.21 -10.67
CA LYS A 34 29.92 16.53 -11.29
C LYS A 34 29.89 15.00 -11.12
N ASP A 35 29.16 14.50 -10.13
CA ASP A 35 29.06 13.08 -9.74
C ASP A 35 27.72 12.46 -10.19
N VAL A 36 26.91 13.19 -10.95
CA VAL A 36 25.63 12.74 -11.50
C VAL A 36 25.87 11.92 -12.77
N GLU A 37 25.48 10.65 -12.74
CA GLU A 37 25.45 9.77 -13.92
C GLU A 37 24.05 9.83 -14.56
N GLU A 38 23.93 10.38 -15.77
CA GLU A 38 22.68 10.33 -16.55
C GLU A 38 22.42 8.92 -17.07
N ILE A 39 21.17 8.47 -16.94
CA ILE A 39 20.74 7.16 -17.44
C ILE A 39 20.22 7.33 -18.88
N GLU A 40 20.80 6.58 -19.83
CA GLU A 40 20.35 6.60 -21.23
C GLU A 40 18.89 6.11 -21.34
N GLU A 41 18.00 6.94 -21.92
CA GLU A 41 16.57 6.67 -22.09
C GLU A 41 16.25 5.32 -22.75
N LYS A 42 17.16 4.81 -23.60
CA LYS A 42 17.01 3.56 -24.34
C LYS A 42 16.96 2.32 -23.44
N SER A 43 17.42 2.43 -22.18
CA SER A 43 17.37 1.35 -21.19
C SER A 43 15.98 1.16 -20.54
N LEU A 44 15.07 2.13 -20.68
CA LEU A 44 13.75 2.12 -20.04
C LEU A 44 12.71 1.24 -20.76
N SER A 45 13.00 0.77 -21.98
CA SER A 45 12.05 -0.02 -22.79
C SER A 45 12.17 -1.53 -22.52
N VAL A 46 11.91 -1.95 -21.28
CA VAL A 46 11.78 -3.38 -20.94
C VAL A 46 10.33 -3.67 -20.57
N SER A 47 9.49 -3.86 -21.58
CA SER A 47 8.18 -4.48 -21.36
C SER A 47 7.95 -5.52 -22.43
N GLY A 48 8.02 -6.79 -22.03
CA GLY A 48 7.75 -7.92 -22.91
C GLY A 48 6.37 -7.81 -23.54
N GLU A 49 6.33 -7.83 -24.86
CA GLU A 49 5.10 -7.68 -25.63
C GLU A 49 4.16 -8.86 -25.37
N ILE A 50 2.94 -8.58 -24.92
CA ILE A 50 1.82 -9.50 -25.09
C ILE A 50 1.22 -9.21 -26.47
N PRO A 51 0.91 -10.24 -27.29
CA PRO A 51 0.12 -10.05 -28.50
C PRO A 51 -1.10 -9.17 -28.19
N LYS A 52 -1.37 -8.17 -29.02
CA LYS A 52 -2.52 -7.29 -28.79
C LYS A 52 -3.77 -8.08 -29.15
N SER A 53 -4.88 -7.87 -28.45
CA SER A 53 -6.20 -8.42 -28.86
C SER A 53 -6.57 -8.02 -30.30
N SER A 54 -6.01 -6.93 -30.82
CA SER A 54 -6.15 -6.51 -32.22
C SER A 54 -5.60 -7.50 -33.25
N ASP A 55 -4.76 -8.45 -32.82
CA ASP A 55 -4.15 -9.46 -33.68
C ASP A 55 -5.06 -10.69 -33.86
N LEU A 56 -6.18 -10.76 -33.13
CA LEU A 56 -7.27 -11.70 -33.36
C LEU A 56 -8.17 -11.11 -34.47
N GLU A 57 -8.40 -11.87 -35.55
CA GLU A 57 -9.18 -11.43 -36.72
C GLU A 57 -10.42 -10.62 -36.31
N MET A 58 -10.53 -9.36 -36.79
CA MET A 58 -11.70 -8.52 -36.56
C MET A 58 -12.94 -9.24 -37.09
N ARG A 59 -13.76 -9.76 -36.16
CA ARG A 59 -15.06 -10.32 -36.52
C ARG A 59 -15.92 -9.19 -37.09
N PRO A 60 -16.41 -9.29 -38.34
CA PRO A 60 -17.31 -8.27 -38.87
C PRO A 60 -18.62 -8.27 -38.09
N GLY A 61 -19.08 -7.10 -37.64
CA GLY A 61 -20.36 -6.96 -36.96
C GLY A 61 -20.45 -5.78 -35.99
N PHE A 62 -21.69 -5.47 -35.57
CA PHE A 62 -21.99 -4.39 -34.62
C PHE A 62 -21.28 -4.56 -33.26
N ALA A 63 -21.13 -5.80 -32.79
CA ALA A 63 -20.44 -6.10 -31.54
C ALA A 63 -18.96 -5.67 -31.58
N SER A 64 -18.25 -5.95 -32.67
CA SER A 64 -16.85 -5.53 -32.85
C SER A 64 -16.73 -4.01 -32.90
N ALA A 65 -17.64 -3.32 -33.59
CA ALA A 65 -17.68 -1.86 -33.62
C ALA A 65 -17.93 -1.25 -32.23
N PHE A 66 -18.78 -1.88 -31.42
CA PHE A 66 -19.04 -1.46 -30.03
C PHE A 66 -17.82 -1.69 -29.12
N GLU A 67 -17.17 -2.85 -29.22
CA GLU A 67 -15.98 -3.20 -28.44
C GLU A 67 -14.79 -2.27 -28.70
N HIS A 68 -14.68 -1.74 -29.92
CA HIS A 68 -13.60 -0.84 -30.32
C HIS A 68 -13.95 0.64 -30.16
N ALA A 69 -15.21 0.97 -29.86
CA ALA A 69 -15.63 2.34 -29.60
C ALA A 69 -15.18 2.82 -28.22
N ARG A 70 -14.82 4.10 -28.11
CA ARG A 70 -14.42 4.76 -26.85
C ARG A 70 -15.61 5.17 -25.98
N TRP A 71 -16.76 5.42 -26.59
CA TRP A 71 -17.91 5.98 -25.88
C TRP A 71 -18.47 5.05 -24.79
N PRO A 72 -18.51 3.70 -24.91
CA PRO A 72 -19.06 2.85 -23.86
C PRO A 72 -18.22 2.89 -22.58
N THR A 73 -16.89 2.78 -22.71
CA THR A 73 -15.99 2.84 -21.55
C THR A 73 -16.01 4.22 -20.92
N THR A 74 -16.00 5.29 -21.74
CA THR A 74 -16.05 6.66 -21.21
C THR A 74 -17.36 6.94 -20.48
N THR A 75 -18.50 6.53 -21.05
CA THR A 75 -19.82 6.74 -20.43
C THR A 75 -19.92 5.98 -19.10
N MET A 76 -19.50 4.72 -19.07
CA MET A 76 -19.50 3.92 -17.84
C MET A 76 -18.56 4.52 -16.78
N GLY A 77 -17.36 4.95 -17.18
CA GLY A 77 -16.41 5.61 -16.30
C GLY A 77 -16.99 6.89 -15.68
N LEU A 78 -17.65 7.73 -16.47
CA LEU A 78 -18.31 8.94 -15.99
C LEU A 78 -19.47 8.65 -15.04
N LEU A 79 -20.27 7.61 -15.31
CA LEU A 79 -21.35 7.19 -14.40
C LEU A 79 -20.79 6.71 -13.05
N LEU A 80 -19.72 5.91 -13.05
CA LEU A 80 -19.05 5.49 -11.82
C LEU A 80 -18.48 6.68 -11.05
N PHE A 81 -17.85 7.63 -11.73
CA PHE A 81 -17.37 8.85 -11.07
C PHE A 81 -18.49 9.74 -10.56
N GLY A 82 -19.61 9.82 -11.27
CA GLY A 82 -20.83 10.47 -10.79
C GLY A 82 -21.34 9.82 -9.50
N TYR A 83 -21.35 8.48 -9.44
CA TYR A 83 -21.71 7.74 -8.22
C TYR A 83 -20.72 7.99 -7.08
N VAL A 84 -19.41 7.96 -7.33
CA VAL A 84 -18.38 8.27 -6.32
C VAL A 84 -18.55 9.69 -5.79
N GLY A 85 -18.79 10.67 -6.68
CA GLY A 85 -19.08 12.06 -6.29
C GLY A 85 -20.34 12.18 -5.43
N TYR A 86 -21.42 11.50 -5.83
CA TYR A 86 -22.66 11.44 -5.05
C TYR A 86 -22.47 10.79 -3.67
N TRP A 87 -21.65 9.74 -3.60
CA TRP A 87 -21.32 9.09 -2.32
C TRP A 87 -20.64 10.06 -1.36
N PHE A 88 -19.60 10.76 -1.81
CA PHE A 88 -18.91 11.74 -0.96
C PHE A 88 -19.80 12.93 -0.60
N PHE A 89 -20.69 13.34 -1.49
CA PHE A 89 -21.66 14.41 -1.20
C PHE A 89 -22.67 14.01 -0.12
N THR A 90 -23.16 12.76 -0.14
CA THR A 90 -24.21 12.30 0.79
C THR A 90 -23.68 11.73 2.09
N ARG A 91 -22.51 11.10 2.08
CA ARG A 91 -21.93 10.40 3.24
C ARG A 91 -20.66 11.06 3.79
N GLY A 92 -20.20 12.14 3.18
CA GLY A 92 -18.93 12.79 3.54
C GLY A 92 -17.72 11.91 3.17
N ALA A 93 -16.58 12.15 3.82
CA ALA A 93 -15.29 11.48 3.56
C ALA A 93 -15.23 10.01 4.05
N GLN A 94 -16.26 9.23 3.76
CA GLN A 94 -16.33 7.82 4.12
C GLN A 94 -15.71 6.94 3.02
N LEU A 95 -14.43 6.59 3.22
CA LEU A 95 -13.69 5.68 2.35
C LEU A 95 -14.01 4.23 2.70
N GLU A 96 -14.85 3.61 1.88
CA GLU A 96 -15.08 2.17 1.90
C GLU A 96 -14.36 1.49 0.74
N LEU A 97 -14.01 0.21 0.92
CA LEU A 97 -13.33 -0.58 -0.10
C LEU A 97 -14.09 -0.57 -1.44
N ASN A 98 -15.42 -0.59 -1.41
CA ASN A 98 -16.23 -0.49 -2.61
C ASN A 98 -16.03 0.83 -3.35
N ILE A 99 -16.01 1.97 -2.65
CA ILE A 99 -15.83 3.29 -3.26
C ILE A 99 -14.42 3.45 -3.83
N VAL A 100 -13.42 2.90 -3.14
CA VAL A 100 -12.05 2.83 -3.65
C VAL A 100 -12.01 1.98 -4.94
N ASN A 101 -12.63 0.80 -4.93
CA ASN A 101 -12.71 -0.07 -6.12
C ASN A 101 -13.44 0.59 -7.28
N TRP A 102 -14.57 1.27 -7.02
CA TRP A 102 -15.32 2.00 -8.05
C TRP A 102 -14.52 3.17 -8.62
N THR A 103 -13.72 3.85 -7.80
CA THR A 103 -12.83 4.92 -8.25
C THR A 103 -11.76 4.37 -9.20
N PHE A 104 -11.08 3.28 -8.83
CA PHE A 104 -10.08 2.65 -9.70
C PHE A 104 -10.69 2.10 -10.98
N LEU A 105 -11.85 1.42 -10.91
CA LEU A 105 -12.54 0.93 -12.10
C LEU A 105 -12.94 2.08 -13.03
N GLY A 106 -13.48 3.17 -12.46
CA GLY A 106 -13.80 4.38 -13.20
C GLY A 106 -12.57 4.95 -13.91
N LEU A 107 -11.42 5.05 -13.22
CA LEU A 107 -10.16 5.50 -13.83
C LEU A 107 -9.72 4.59 -14.97
N CYS A 108 -9.72 3.28 -14.77
CA CYS A 108 -9.38 2.31 -15.82
C CYS A 108 -10.26 2.49 -17.06
N LEU A 109 -11.56 2.69 -16.88
CA LEU A 109 -12.51 2.91 -17.98
C LEU A 109 -12.29 4.24 -18.72
N LEU A 110 -11.95 5.32 -18.00
CA LEU A 110 -11.69 6.63 -18.61
C LEU A 110 -10.33 6.70 -19.33
N LEU A 111 -9.32 6.01 -18.79
CA LEU A 111 -7.95 6.01 -19.31
C LEU A 111 -7.76 5.03 -20.49
N THR A 112 -8.59 3.99 -20.59
CA THR A 112 -8.51 3.03 -21.70
C THR A 112 -9.20 3.53 -22.95
N LYS A 113 -8.73 3.08 -24.12
CA LYS A 113 -9.25 3.55 -25.41
C LYS A 113 -10.64 3.02 -25.71
N ASN A 114 -10.88 1.75 -25.41
CA ASN A 114 -12.10 1.00 -25.65
C ASN A 114 -12.09 -0.30 -24.82
N ALA A 115 -13.17 -1.09 -24.89
CA ALA A 115 -13.33 -2.29 -24.07
C ALA A 115 -12.25 -3.36 -24.39
N SER A 116 -11.91 -3.52 -25.67
CA SER A 116 -10.86 -4.44 -26.12
C SER A 116 -9.49 -4.07 -25.51
N ASN A 117 -9.13 -2.77 -25.55
CA ASN A 117 -7.90 -2.26 -24.95
C ASN A 117 -7.88 -2.41 -23.43
N LEU A 118 -9.03 -2.26 -22.75
CA LEU A 118 -9.12 -2.53 -21.32
C LEU A 118 -8.77 -3.99 -21.01
N ILE A 119 -9.33 -4.95 -21.74
CA ILE A 119 -9.03 -6.38 -21.58
C ILE A 119 -7.53 -6.65 -21.78
N ASP A 120 -6.94 -6.10 -22.83
CA ASP A 120 -5.49 -6.25 -23.09
C ASP A 120 -4.65 -5.77 -21.91
N VAL A 121 -4.90 -4.54 -21.45
CA VAL A 121 -4.16 -3.94 -20.33
C VAL A 121 -4.36 -4.76 -19.06
N MET A 122 -5.59 -5.23 -18.79
CA MET A 122 -5.89 -6.06 -17.63
C MET A 122 -5.19 -7.43 -17.70
N MET A 123 -5.13 -8.07 -18.87
CA MET A 123 -4.36 -9.31 -19.03
C MET A 123 -2.86 -9.09 -18.77
N ARG A 124 -2.31 -7.94 -19.19
CA ARG A 124 -0.91 -7.61 -18.87
C ARG A 124 -0.69 -7.41 -17.38
N ALA A 125 -1.55 -6.63 -16.74
CA ALA A 125 -1.48 -6.35 -15.31
C ALA A 125 -1.71 -7.61 -14.46
N GLY A 126 -2.61 -8.51 -14.90
CA GLY A 126 -2.94 -9.76 -14.21
C GLY A 126 -1.72 -10.65 -13.93
N ARG A 127 -0.70 -10.63 -14.80
CA ARG A 127 0.55 -11.39 -14.56
C ARG A 127 1.28 -10.94 -13.29
N ALA A 128 1.19 -9.66 -12.93
CA ALA A 128 1.75 -9.13 -11.68
C ALA A 128 0.81 -9.34 -10.48
N VAL A 129 -0.51 -9.39 -10.69
CA VAL A 129 -1.52 -9.41 -9.62
C VAL A 129 -1.89 -10.83 -9.16
N ILE A 130 -1.93 -11.81 -10.08
CA ILE A 130 -2.36 -13.19 -9.78
C ILE A 130 -1.53 -13.84 -8.64
N PRO A 131 -0.18 -13.74 -8.61
CA PRO A 131 0.59 -14.32 -7.51
C PRO A 131 0.19 -13.76 -6.14
N THR A 132 -0.12 -12.47 -6.06
CA THR A 132 -0.60 -11.83 -4.83
C THR A 132 -2.01 -12.31 -4.47
N LEU A 133 -2.91 -12.42 -5.45
CA LEU A 133 -4.28 -12.92 -5.24
C LEU A 133 -4.30 -14.34 -4.66
N LEU A 134 -3.42 -15.22 -5.14
CA LEU A 134 -3.33 -16.61 -4.65
C LEU A 134 -2.88 -16.71 -3.19
N GLN A 135 -2.17 -15.71 -2.67
CA GLN A 135 -1.69 -15.72 -1.29
C GLN A 135 -2.79 -15.34 -0.28
N TYR A 136 -3.77 -14.51 -0.67
CA TYR A 136 -4.81 -14.03 0.26
C TYR A 136 -5.62 -15.17 0.91
N PRO A 137 -6.13 -16.19 0.18
CA PRO A 137 -6.81 -17.33 0.79
C PRO A 137 -5.91 -18.11 1.76
N LEU A 138 -4.61 -18.24 1.46
CA LEU A 138 -3.66 -18.94 2.32
C LEU A 138 -3.48 -18.19 3.65
N TYR A 139 -3.30 -16.87 3.62
CA TYR A 139 -3.21 -16.05 4.82
C TYR A 139 -4.52 -16.06 5.63
N GLY A 140 -5.66 -16.05 4.95
CA GLY A 140 -6.96 -16.26 5.61
C GLY A 140 -7.05 -17.61 6.31
N GLY A 141 -6.52 -18.68 5.70
CA GLY A 141 -6.43 -20.01 6.30
C GLY A 141 -5.52 -20.04 7.54
N ILE A 142 -4.35 -19.42 7.46
CA ILE A 142 -3.42 -19.30 8.61
C ILE A 142 -4.07 -18.52 9.75
N MET A 143 -4.67 -17.37 9.46
CA MET A 143 -5.42 -16.58 10.43
C MET A 143 -6.54 -17.40 11.09
N GLY A 144 -7.32 -18.14 10.30
CA GLY A 144 -8.36 -19.04 10.81
C GLY A 144 -7.82 -20.09 11.77
N LEU A 145 -6.68 -20.71 11.44
CA LEU A 145 -6.00 -21.67 12.32
C LEU A 145 -5.49 -21.00 13.61
N MET A 146 -4.87 -19.82 13.51
CA MET A 146 -4.35 -19.10 14.67
C MET A 146 -5.45 -18.70 15.65
N ILE A 147 -6.60 -18.26 15.14
CA ILE A 147 -7.79 -17.96 15.95
C ILE A 147 -8.33 -19.27 16.56
N GLY A 148 -8.51 -20.31 15.75
CA GLY A 148 -9.09 -21.58 16.20
C GLY A 148 -8.23 -22.36 17.20
N THR A 149 -6.91 -22.14 17.20
CA THR A 149 -5.95 -22.81 18.11
C THR A 149 -5.59 -21.97 19.34
N GLY A 150 -6.08 -20.73 19.44
CA GLY A 150 -5.80 -19.83 20.57
C GLY A 150 -4.44 -19.14 20.52
N VAL A 151 -3.69 -19.26 19.42
CA VAL A 151 -2.38 -18.60 19.23
C VAL A 151 -2.53 -17.08 19.29
N VAL A 152 -3.61 -16.53 18.74
CA VAL A 152 -3.90 -15.08 18.82
C VAL A 152 -3.97 -14.61 20.27
N THR A 153 -4.66 -15.34 21.14
CA THR A 153 -4.79 -15.02 22.57
C THR A 153 -3.44 -15.14 23.30
N MET A 154 -2.63 -16.15 22.97
CA MET A 154 -1.30 -16.33 23.54
C MET A 154 -0.38 -15.15 23.18
N MET A 155 -0.35 -14.76 21.90
CA MET A 155 0.43 -13.60 21.45
C MET A 155 -0.07 -12.31 22.08
N ALA A 156 -1.39 -12.13 22.21
CA ALA A 156 -1.97 -10.97 22.88
C ALA A 156 -1.52 -10.86 24.34
N GLY A 157 -1.52 -11.98 25.07
CA GLY A 157 -1.01 -12.04 26.44
C GLY A 157 0.48 -11.68 26.52
N TYR A 158 1.29 -12.22 25.62
CA TYR A 158 2.71 -11.90 25.54
C TYR A 158 2.96 -10.40 25.29
N PHE A 159 2.27 -9.79 24.31
CA PHE A 159 2.41 -8.36 24.03
C PHE A 159 1.91 -7.47 25.16
N ALA A 160 0.86 -7.90 25.86
CA ALA A 160 0.36 -7.20 27.04
C ALA A 160 1.31 -7.31 28.24
N GLU A 161 2.11 -8.37 28.34
CA GLU A 161 3.10 -8.56 29.41
C GLU A 161 4.36 -7.70 29.20
N ILE A 162 4.84 -7.58 27.95
CA ILE A 162 6.05 -6.82 27.64
C ILE A 162 5.81 -5.31 27.47
N GLY A 163 4.55 -4.88 27.37
CA GLY A 163 4.16 -3.51 27.04
C GLY A 163 3.18 -2.90 28.04
N SER A 164 2.84 -1.64 27.78
CA SER A 164 1.79 -0.88 28.48
C SER A 164 0.80 -0.30 27.46
N ALA A 165 -0.28 0.30 27.93
CA ALA A 165 -1.28 0.92 27.06
C ALA A 165 -0.64 1.93 26.08
N GLU A 166 0.36 2.68 26.56
CA GLU A 166 1.04 3.75 25.85
C GLU A 166 2.13 3.23 24.90
N THR A 167 2.80 2.12 25.25
CA THR A 167 3.94 1.59 24.48
C THR A 167 3.53 0.52 23.47
N LEU A 168 2.33 -0.07 23.60
CA LEU A 168 1.82 -1.10 22.71
C LEU A 168 1.78 -0.67 21.22
N PRO A 169 1.37 0.55 20.84
CA PRO A 169 1.43 0.99 19.44
C PRO A 169 2.85 1.00 18.85
N LEU A 170 3.86 1.30 19.69
CA LEU A 170 5.26 1.26 19.27
C LEU A 170 5.76 -0.19 19.09
N ILE A 171 5.32 -1.10 19.95
CA ILE A 171 5.59 -2.54 19.80
C ILE A 171 4.96 -3.04 18.50
N ALA A 172 3.72 -2.62 18.20
CA ALA A 172 3.03 -2.94 16.95
C ALA A 172 3.81 -2.41 15.72
N PHE A 173 4.36 -1.19 15.82
CA PHE A 173 5.22 -0.59 14.79
C PHE A 173 6.46 -1.42 14.49
N PHE A 174 7.27 -1.75 15.50
CA PHE A 174 8.49 -2.54 15.26
C PHE A 174 8.19 -3.97 14.84
N SER A 175 7.16 -4.58 15.44
CA SER A 175 6.70 -5.92 15.05
C SER A 175 6.19 -5.94 13.62
N GLY A 176 5.43 -4.92 13.19
CA GLY A 176 4.94 -4.78 11.83
C GLY A 176 6.09 -4.62 10.83
N GLY A 177 7.07 -3.78 11.16
CA GLY A 177 8.28 -3.64 10.34
C GLY A 177 9.03 -4.96 10.17
N LEU A 178 9.22 -5.71 11.26
CA LEU A 178 9.92 -7.00 11.23
C LEU A 178 9.16 -8.04 10.39
N ILE A 179 7.84 -8.15 10.56
CA ILE A 179 7.01 -9.10 9.81
C ILE A 179 7.01 -8.74 8.31
N ASN A 180 6.94 -7.45 7.97
CA ASN A 180 6.95 -7.00 6.58
C ASN A 180 8.21 -7.41 5.81
N LEU A 181 9.36 -7.59 6.48
CA LEU A 181 10.58 -8.12 5.84
C LEU A 181 10.42 -9.55 5.32
N PHE A 182 9.44 -10.30 5.84
CA PHE A 182 9.14 -11.68 5.44
C PHE A 182 7.83 -11.78 4.65
N ILE A 183 6.88 -10.89 4.91
CA ILE A 183 5.55 -10.85 4.30
C ILE A 183 5.32 -9.45 3.72
N PRO A 184 5.83 -9.15 2.51
CA PRO A 184 5.72 -7.82 1.88
C PRO A 184 4.32 -7.58 1.30
N SER A 185 3.30 -7.63 2.16
CA SER A 185 1.90 -7.47 1.80
C SER A 185 1.12 -7.02 3.03
N GLY A 186 0.68 -5.76 3.03
CA GLY A 186 -0.04 -5.18 4.17
C GLY A 186 -1.32 -5.94 4.53
N GLY A 187 -2.07 -6.44 3.55
CA GLY A 187 -3.29 -7.23 3.82
C GLY A 187 -2.98 -8.60 4.43
N ALA A 188 -1.92 -9.26 3.98
CA ALA A 188 -1.46 -10.53 4.54
C ALA A 188 -0.90 -10.38 5.95
N GLN A 189 -0.05 -9.38 6.14
CA GLN A 189 0.50 -9.02 7.44
C GLN A 189 -0.62 -8.71 8.43
N TRP A 190 -1.60 -7.90 8.03
CA TRP A 190 -2.74 -7.56 8.87
C TRP A 190 -3.52 -8.81 9.31
N ALA A 191 -3.77 -9.75 8.40
CA ALA A 191 -4.47 -10.99 8.72
C ALA A 191 -3.75 -11.83 9.78
N VAL A 192 -2.42 -11.85 9.78
CA VAL A 192 -1.61 -12.67 10.71
C VAL A 192 -1.35 -11.95 12.03
N GLN A 193 -1.10 -10.64 12.01
CA GLN A 193 -0.63 -9.87 13.16
C GLN A 193 -1.72 -9.03 13.84
N GLY A 194 -2.59 -8.41 13.04
CA GLY A 194 -3.58 -7.42 13.51
C GLY A 194 -4.46 -7.93 14.66
N PRO A 195 -5.07 -9.12 14.55
CA PRO A 195 -5.93 -9.67 15.61
C PRO A 195 -5.24 -9.80 16.97
N ALA A 196 -3.97 -10.20 17.00
CA ALA A 196 -3.22 -10.38 18.25
C ALA A 196 -2.98 -9.04 18.95
N PHE A 197 -2.61 -8.00 18.21
CA PHE A 197 -2.42 -6.66 18.78
C PHE A 197 -3.73 -5.97 19.16
N LEU A 198 -4.82 -6.22 18.41
CA LEU A 198 -6.13 -5.70 18.78
C LEU A 198 -6.64 -6.32 20.08
N GLU A 199 -6.42 -7.62 20.30
CA GLU A 199 -6.78 -8.26 21.56
C GLU A 199 -5.86 -7.79 22.71
N ALA A 200 -4.56 -7.58 22.45
CA ALA A 200 -3.65 -6.97 23.44
C ALA A 200 -4.09 -5.55 23.83
N ALA A 201 -4.48 -4.74 22.84
CA ALA A 201 -4.98 -3.38 23.06
C ALA A 201 -6.26 -3.38 23.89
N LYS A 202 -7.15 -4.33 23.66
CA LYS A 202 -8.34 -4.53 24.48
C LYS A 202 -8.01 -4.90 25.93
N LEU A 203 -6.98 -5.71 26.16
CA LEU A 203 -6.52 -6.05 27.52
C LEU A 203 -5.91 -4.85 28.25
N LEU A 204 -5.17 -4.00 27.54
CA LEU A 204 -4.46 -2.85 28.10
C LEU A 204 -5.27 -1.54 28.07
N GLY A 205 -6.40 -1.49 27.37
CA GLY A 205 -7.19 -0.27 27.18
C GLY A 205 -6.59 0.72 26.16
N THR A 206 -5.73 0.26 25.26
CA THR A 206 -5.16 1.09 24.18
C THR A 206 -6.20 1.34 23.08
N ASP A 207 -6.23 2.55 22.51
CA ASP A 207 -7.06 2.85 21.34
C ASP A 207 -6.68 1.94 20.15
N PRO A 208 -7.63 1.14 19.61
CA PRO A 208 -7.40 0.30 18.43
C PRO A 208 -6.86 1.06 17.22
N SER A 209 -7.19 2.34 17.07
CA SER A 209 -6.74 3.21 15.97
C SER A 209 -5.23 3.36 15.97
N LEU A 210 -4.61 3.47 17.16
CA LEU A 210 -3.16 3.56 17.31
C LEU A 210 -2.47 2.25 16.97
N ILE A 211 -3.11 1.10 17.22
CA ILE A 211 -2.60 -0.20 16.78
C ILE A 211 -2.63 -0.33 15.27
N VAL A 212 -3.75 0.03 14.65
CA VAL A 212 -3.91 0.01 13.19
C VAL A 212 -2.81 0.85 12.53
N LEU A 213 -2.59 2.07 13.04
CA LEU A 213 -1.53 2.94 12.54
C LEU A 213 -0.13 2.44 12.89
N GLY A 214 0.07 1.86 14.07
CA GLY A 214 1.33 1.25 14.46
C GLY A 214 1.76 0.18 13.45
N VAL A 215 0.89 -0.79 13.19
CA VAL A 215 1.14 -1.85 12.19
C VAL A 215 1.36 -1.25 10.79
N ALA A 216 0.52 -0.31 10.37
CA ALA A 216 0.63 0.32 9.06
C ALA A 216 1.94 1.11 8.89
N TYR A 217 2.35 1.88 9.90
CA TYR A 217 3.61 2.61 9.89
C TYR A 217 4.80 1.65 9.88
N GLY A 218 4.73 0.54 10.60
CA GLY A 218 5.78 -0.48 10.59
C GLY A 218 6.00 -1.07 9.20
N ASP A 219 4.90 -1.44 8.54
CA ASP A 219 4.89 -1.90 7.14
C ASP A 219 5.52 -0.85 6.20
N GLN A 220 5.06 0.40 6.24
CA GLN A 220 5.58 1.46 5.38
C GLN A 220 7.05 1.80 5.68
N TRP A 221 7.46 1.73 6.95
CA TRP A 221 8.82 2.00 7.38
C TRP A 221 9.82 1.02 6.77
N THR A 222 9.58 -0.28 6.86
CA THR A 222 10.51 -1.26 6.25
C THR A 222 10.36 -1.37 4.75
N ASN A 223 9.21 -0.97 4.16
CA ASN A 223 9.06 -0.85 2.70
C ASN A 223 10.10 0.09 2.06
N ILE A 224 10.63 1.07 2.80
CA ILE A 224 11.70 1.96 2.34
C ILE A 224 12.93 1.15 1.92
N ILE A 225 13.30 0.12 2.68
CA ILE A 225 14.48 -0.72 2.42
C ILE A 225 14.13 -2.07 1.77
N HIS A 226 12.85 -2.35 1.55
CA HIS A 226 12.42 -3.65 1.07
C HIS A 226 12.80 -3.84 -0.40
N PRO A 227 13.57 -4.89 -0.76
CA PRO A 227 14.07 -5.08 -2.13
C PRO A 227 12.94 -5.15 -3.17
N PHE A 228 11.81 -5.75 -2.81
CA PHE A 228 10.66 -5.91 -3.71
C PHE A 228 10.14 -4.59 -4.29
N VAL A 229 10.07 -3.54 -3.48
CA VAL A 229 9.59 -2.21 -3.91
C VAL A 229 10.57 -1.55 -4.88
N VAL A 230 11.86 -1.83 -4.71
CA VAL A 230 12.95 -1.23 -5.48
C VAL A 230 13.21 -1.98 -6.80
N ILE A 231 12.87 -3.27 -6.91
CA ILE A 231 13.13 -4.08 -8.12
C ILE A 231 12.60 -3.45 -9.42
N PRO A 232 11.33 -2.98 -9.51
CA PRO A 232 10.83 -2.34 -10.74
C PRO A 232 11.67 -1.12 -11.13
N LEU A 233 12.07 -0.30 -10.15
CA LEU A 233 12.92 0.86 -10.39
C LEU A 233 14.29 0.43 -10.92
N LEU A 234 14.93 -0.59 -10.32
CA LEU A 234 16.24 -1.08 -10.77
C LEU A 234 16.17 -1.68 -12.19
N ILE A 235 15.10 -2.42 -12.51
CA ILE A 235 14.91 -3.00 -13.83
C ILE A 235 14.78 -1.91 -14.89
N MET A 236 14.02 -0.85 -14.60
CA MET A 236 13.83 0.26 -15.54
C MET A 236 15.10 1.12 -15.68
N THR A 237 15.80 1.39 -14.58
CA THR A 237 16.93 2.32 -14.54
C THR A 237 18.29 1.68 -14.82
N GLY A 238 18.39 0.35 -14.76
CA GLY A 238 19.67 -0.37 -14.83
C GLY A 238 20.61 -0.10 -13.64
N LEU A 239 20.13 0.60 -12.59
CA LEU A 239 20.94 0.93 -11.42
C LEU A 239 21.33 -0.33 -10.65
N LYS A 240 22.52 -0.30 -10.06
CA LYS A 240 22.93 -1.35 -9.11
C LYS A 240 22.11 -1.21 -7.82
N ALA A 241 21.57 -2.31 -7.33
CA ALA A 241 20.73 -2.35 -6.13
C ALA A 241 21.39 -1.67 -4.91
N ASN A 242 22.70 -1.86 -4.74
CA ASN A 242 23.47 -1.26 -3.63
C ASN A 242 23.50 0.27 -3.66
N LYS A 243 23.43 0.91 -4.84
CA LYS A 243 23.33 2.37 -4.96
C LYS A 243 21.99 2.84 -4.40
N VAL A 244 20.88 2.16 -4.69
CA VAL A 244 19.55 2.58 -4.19
C VAL A 244 19.36 2.24 -2.71
N LEU A 245 19.78 1.04 -2.29
CA LEU A 245 19.61 0.57 -0.91
C LEU A 245 20.39 1.41 0.10
N SER A 246 21.58 1.92 -0.25
CA SER A 246 22.36 2.78 0.65
C SER A 246 21.63 4.06 1.03
N TYR A 247 21.02 4.76 0.06
CA TYR A 247 20.23 5.97 0.33
C TYR A 247 18.93 5.61 1.05
N SER A 248 18.28 4.53 0.63
CA SER A 248 17.05 4.05 1.25
C SER A 248 17.25 3.70 2.73
N PHE A 249 18.40 3.13 3.09
CA PHE A 249 18.73 2.81 4.47
C PHE A 249 18.87 4.06 5.35
N ILE A 250 19.45 5.14 4.81
CA ILE A 250 19.54 6.43 5.53
C ILE A 250 18.12 6.99 5.75
N VAL A 251 17.28 6.97 4.73
CA VAL A 251 15.87 7.41 4.82
C VAL A 251 15.10 6.56 5.82
N PHE A 252 15.30 5.25 5.84
CA PHE A 252 14.70 4.32 6.80
C PHE A 252 15.06 4.67 8.25
N LEU A 253 16.35 4.90 8.55
CA LEU A 253 16.78 5.27 9.89
C LEU A 253 16.14 6.59 10.33
N ILE A 254 16.15 7.58 9.44
CA ILE A 254 15.67 8.92 9.75
C ILE A 254 14.14 8.97 9.86
N ALA A 255 13.41 8.23 9.03
CA ALA A 255 11.95 8.12 9.08
C ALA A 255 11.46 7.44 10.37
N THR A 256 12.30 6.65 11.04
CA THR A 256 11.98 6.04 12.35
C THR A 256 11.56 7.11 13.36
N LEU A 257 12.25 8.26 13.40
CA LEU A 257 12.02 9.29 14.41
C LEU A 257 10.61 9.89 14.35
N PRO A 258 10.15 10.48 13.22
CA PRO A 258 8.81 11.03 13.14
C PRO A 258 7.73 9.95 13.24
N LEU A 259 7.93 8.75 12.67
CA LEU A 259 6.92 7.69 12.72
C LEU A 259 6.72 7.12 14.13
N ALA A 260 7.81 6.70 14.79
CA ALA A 260 7.76 6.18 16.15
C ALA A 260 7.41 7.28 17.17
N GLY A 261 7.97 8.48 17.01
CA GLY A 261 7.70 9.62 17.86
C GLY A 261 6.26 10.10 17.77
N GLY A 262 5.70 10.17 16.55
CA GLY A 262 4.31 10.53 16.31
C GLY A 262 3.34 9.55 16.99
N LEU A 263 3.61 8.25 16.89
CA LEU A 263 2.83 7.21 17.58
C LEU A 263 2.91 7.35 19.10
N LEU A 264 4.10 7.52 19.66
CA LEU A 264 4.27 7.69 21.11
C LEU A 264 3.54 8.94 21.62
N ILE A 265 3.73 10.08 20.95
CA ILE A 265 3.05 11.33 21.34
C ILE A 265 1.53 11.15 21.28
N ALA A 266 1.00 10.56 20.22
CA ALA A 266 -0.43 10.28 20.12
C ALA A 266 -0.91 9.36 21.26
N SER A 267 -0.15 8.30 21.56
CA SER A 267 -0.45 7.37 22.65
C SER A 267 -0.54 8.04 24.02
N TYR A 268 0.39 8.94 24.35
CA TYR A 268 0.39 9.66 25.63
C TYR A 268 -0.62 10.82 25.71
N THR A 269 -1.15 11.29 24.59
CA THR A 269 -2.07 12.45 24.56
C THR A 269 -3.53 12.08 24.39
N MET A 270 -3.83 10.83 24.00
CA MET A 270 -5.18 10.33 23.74
C MET A 270 -5.79 9.54 24.90
N HIS A 271 -5.08 9.43 26.02
CA HIS A 271 -5.59 8.86 27.28
C HIS A 271 -6.31 9.89 28.15
#